data_AF-A0A7J9QY97-F1
#
_entry.id   AF-A0A7J9QY97-F1
#
_cell.length_a   1.000
_cell.length_b   1.000
_cell.length_c   1.000
_cell.angle_alpha   90.00
_cell.angle_beta   90.00
_cell.angle_gamma   90.00
#
_symmetry.space_group_name_H-M   'P 1'
#
loop_
_entity.id
_entity.type
_entity.pdbx_description
1 polymer ?
#
loop_
_entity_poly.entity_id
_entity_poly.type
_entity_poly.pdbx_seq_one_letter_code
_entity_poly.pdbx_strand_id
1 'polypeptide(L)'
;MINYSLNVAGSEWIIIIFVALVLILGTGKLPGAARKLGKAVNEYNKAKNDIQESIKEATEEAPKISGPVESERQKLEVIAKSIGVKVEGKTDDELRKIIADKMGQKKIDDPENNQ
;
A
#
# COMPACT_ATOMS: atom_id res chain seq x y z
N MET A 1 60.60 4.28 2.31
CA MET A 1 59.28 3.97 2.91
C MET A 1 58.28 4.02 1.77
N ILE A 2 57.72 2.87 1.38
CA ILE A 2 56.86 2.79 0.20
C ILE A 2 55.45 3.22 0.63
N ASN A 3 55.06 4.44 0.28
CA ASN A 3 53.72 4.95 0.54
C ASN A 3 52.78 4.46 -0.57
N TYR A 4 52.10 3.34 -0.32
CA TYR A 4 51.02 2.84 -1.18
C TYR A 4 49.69 3.49 -0.78
N SER A 5 49.43 4.70 -1.27
CA SER A 5 48.06 5.22 -1.28
C SER A 5 47.29 4.51 -2.39
N LEU A 6 46.59 3.44 -2.01
CA LEU A 6 45.65 2.74 -2.87
C LEU A 6 44.47 3.68 -3.17
N ASN A 7 44.36 4.14 -4.42
CA ASN A 7 43.19 4.83 -4.96
C ASN A 7 41.99 3.87 -5.06
N VAL A 8 41.53 3.36 -3.91
CA VAL A 8 40.37 2.49 -3.81
C VAL A 8 39.14 3.39 -3.68
N ALA A 9 38.44 3.58 -4.80
CA ALA A 9 37.36 4.56 -4.93
C ALA A 9 35.97 3.95 -4.63
N GLY A 10 35.84 2.61 -4.55
CA GLY A 10 34.63 1.97 -4.02
C GLY A 10 34.39 0.55 -4.49
N SER A 11 34.64 0.24 -5.77
CA SER A 11 34.44 -1.12 -6.32
C SER A 11 35.43 -2.12 -5.75
N GLU A 12 36.65 -1.70 -5.41
CA GLU A 12 37.65 -2.56 -4.81
C GLU A 12 37.31 -2.93 -3.37
N TRP A 13 36.60 -2.05 -2.64
CA TRP A 13 36.08 -2.39 -1.30
C TRP A 13 35.09 -3.56 -1.36
N ILE A 14 34.24 -3.61 -2.39
CA ILE A 14 33.31 -4.74 -2.60
C ILE A 14 34.08 -6.04 -2.77
N ILE A 15 35.16 -6.03 -3.55
CA ILE A 15 36.02 -7.20 -3.78
C ILE A 15 36.71 -7.62 -2.48
N ILE A 16 37.26 -6.67 -1.72
CA ILE A 16 37.92 -6.95 -0.44
C ILE A 16 36.94 -7.58 0.56
N ILE A 17 35.74 -7.02 0.69
CA ILE A 17 34.68 -7.56 1.57
C ILE A 17 34.26 -8.95 1.10
N PHE A 18 34.08 -9.14 -0.20
CA PHE A 18 33.71 -10.45 -0.76
C PHE A 18 34.78 -11.51 -0.46
N VAL A 19 36.06 -11.19 -0.67
CA VAL A 19 37.18 -12.10 -0.35
C VAL A 19 37.22 -12.39 1.15
N ALA A 20 37.07 -11.37 2.02
CA ALA A 20 37.03 -11.57 3.47
C ALA A 20 35.88 -12.51 3.88
N LEU A 21 34.69 -12.34 3.30
CA LEU A 21 33.54 -13.21 3.54
C LEU A 21 33.81 -14.64 3.06
N VAL A 22 34.41 -14.82 1.88
CA VAL A 22 34.79 -16.14 1.34
C VAL A 22 35.82 -16.82 2.26
N LEU A 23 36.77 -16.09 2.83
CA LEU A 23 37.77 -16.66 3.75
C LEU A 23 37.16 -17.09 5.09
N ILE A 24 36.22 -16.31 5.63
CA ILE A 24 35.54 -16.64 6.91
C ILE A 24 34.53 -17.77 6.73
N LEU A 25 33.70 -17.72 5.69
CA LEU A 25 32.58 -18.65 5.49
C LEU A 25 32.97 -19.86 4.63
N GLY A 26 34.02 -19.75 3.82
CA GLY A 26 34.42 -20.75 2.83
C GLY A 26 33.59 -20.68 1.54
N THR A 27 34.18 -21.14 0.44
CA THR A 27 33.58 -21.14 -0.91
C THR A 27 32.34 -22.03 -1.04
N GLY A 28 32.21 -23.07 -0.21
CA GLY A 28 31.07 -24.00 -0.26
C GLY A 28 29.83 -23.52 0.50
N LYS A 29 29.97 -22.67 1.51
CA LYS A 29 28.85 -22.23 2.36
C LYS A 29 28.07 -21.06 1.75
N LEU A 30 28.76 -20.16 1.06
CA LEU A 30 28.15 -19.03 0.34
C LEU A 30 27.06 -19.46 -0.67
N PRO A 31 27.30 -20.40 -1.61
CA PRO A 31 26.26 -20.82 -2.55
C PRO A 31 25.11 -21.56 -1.85
N GLY A 32 25.39 -22.30 -0.78
CA GLY A 32 24.36 -22.95 0.04
C GLY A 32 23.44 -21.93 0.74
N ALA A 33 24.02 -20.88 1.33
CA ALA A 33 23.29 -19.79 1.97
C ALA A 33 22.46 -19.00 0.94
N ALA A 34 23.05 -18.65 -0.20
CA ALA A 34 22.35 -17.95 -1.28
C ALA A 34 21.14 -18.74 -1.80
N ARG A 35 21.27 -20.06 -1.99
CA ARG A 35 20.14 -20.92 -2.39
C ARG A 35 19.02 -20.95 -1.35
N LYS A 36 19.36 -21.01 -0.06
CA LYS A 36 18.36 -21.00 1.02
C LYS A 36 17.63 -19.66 1.11
N LEU A 37 18.38 -18.55 1.06
CA LEU A 37 17.81 -17.20 1.04
C LEU A 37 16.94 -16.99 -0.20
N GLY A 38 17.40 -17.43 -1.38
CA GLY A 38 16.63 -17.35 -2.62
C GLY A 38 15.31 -18.11 -2.54
N LYS A 39 15.29 -19.32 -1.95
CA LYS A 39 14.05 -20.06 -1.69
C LYS A 39 13.11 -19.31 -0.74
N ALA A 40 13.63 -18.80 0.37
CA ALA A 40 12.83 -18.05 1.34
C ALA A 40 12.22 -16.78 0.73
N VAL A 41 12.99 -16.03 -0.05
CA VAL A 41 12.50 -14.83 -0.77
C VAL A 41 11.45 -15.21 -1.82
N ASN A 42 11.65 -16.32 -2.53
CA ASN A 42 10.68 -16.80 -3.51
C ASN A 42 9.35 -17.22 -2.87
N GLU A 43 9.39 -17.98 -1.77
CA GLU A 43 8.21 -18.36 -0.99
C GLU A 43 7.50 -17.13 -0.39
N TYR A 44 8.27 -16.18 0.15
CA TYR A 44 7.73 -14.90 0.64
C TYR A 44 7.02 -14.11 -0.47
N ASN A 45 7.64 -13.98 -1.64
CA ASN A 45 7.03 -13.28 -2.77
C ASN A 45 5.75 -13.98 -3.25
N LYS A 46 5.74 -15.32 -3.26
CA LYS A 46 4.54 -16.09 -3.61
C LYS A 46 3.41 -15.82 -2.61
N ALA A 47 3.68 -15.97 -1.32
CA ALA A 47 2.69 -15.70 -0.27
C ALA A 47 2.18 -14.25 -0.31
N LYS A 48 3.08 -13.28 -0.54
CA LYS A 48 2.71 -11.87 -0.71
C LYS A 48 1.76 -11.68 -1.90
N ASN A 49 2.04 -12.30 -3.04
CA ASN A 49 1.20 -12.20 -4.23
C ASN A 49 -0.17 -12.85 -3.99
N ASP A 50 -0.21 -14.05 -3.41
CA ASP A 50 -1.45 -14.76 -3.10
C ASP A 50 -2.34 -13.94 -2.14
N ILE A 51 -1.74 -13.29 -1.13
CA ILE A 51 -2.44 -12.37 -0.21
C ILE A 51 -2.94 -11.13 -0.96
N GLN A 52 -2.11 -10.53 -1.82
CA GLN A 52 -2.50 -9.34 -2.58
C GLN A 52 -3.67 -9.62 -3.53
N GLU A 53 -3.66 -10.78 -4.17
CA GLU A 53 -4.75 -11.26 -5.03
C GLU A 53 -6.02 -11.49 -4.22
N SER A 54 -5.92 -12.20 -3.08
CA SER A 54 -7.05 -12.44 -2.17
C SER A 54 -7.67 -11.14 -1.64
N ILE A 55 -6.85 -10.15 -1.27
CA ILE A 55 -7.33 -8.84 -0.83
C ILE A 55 -7.99 -8.10 -1.98
N LYS A 56 -7.44 -8.17 -3.19
CA LYS A 56 -8.02 -7.53 -4.37
C LYS A 56 -9.39 -8.14 -4.71
N GLU A 57 -9.52 -9.46 -4.67
CA GLU A 57 -10.79 -10.16 -4.88
C GLU A 57 -11.82 -9.81 -3.78
N ALA A 58 -11.42 -9.85 -2.51
CA ALA A 58 -12.30 -9.44 -1.40
C ALA A 58 -12.71 -7.96 -1.47
N THR A 59 -11.86 -7.09 -2.04
CA THR A 59 -12.15 -5.67 -2.26
C THR A 59 -12.93 -5.41 -3.56
N GLU A 60 -13.00 -6.37 -4.48
CA GLU A 60 -13.89 -6.30 -5.65
C GLU A 60 -15.34 -6.67 -5.27
N GLU A 61 -15.55 -7.46 -4.21
CA GLU A 61 -16.88 -7.76 -3.65
C GLU A 61 -17.37 -6.71 -2.61
N ALA A 62 -16.46 -5.99 -1.95
CA ALA A 62 -16.80 -4.83 -1.12
C ALA A 62 -16.86 -3.55 -1.97
N PRO A 63 -17.77 -2.60 -1.71
CA PRO A 63 -17.77 -1.32 -2.44
C PRO A 63 -16.41 -0.63 -2.24
N LYS A 64 -15.71 -0.37 -3.35
CA LYS A 64 -14.37 0.23 -3.40
C LYS A 64 -14.30 1.53 -2.58
N ILE A 65 -13.94 1.44 -1.30
CA ILE A 65 -13.50 2.60 -0.54
C ILE A 65 -12.00 2.72 -0.81
N SER A 66 -11.67 3.55 -1.81
CA SER A 66 -10.32 3.79 -2.28
C SER A 66 -9.49 4.53 -1.22
N GLY A 67 -8.81 3.78 -0.35
CA GLY A 67 -7.71 4.27 0.49
C GLY A 67 -8.08 5.24 1.63
N PRO A 68 -7.09 5.69 2.40
CA PRO A 68 -7.24 6.80 3.33
C PRO A 68 -7.73 8.03 2.56
N VAL A 69 -8.78 8.66 3.06
CA VAL A 69 -9.34 9.85 2.42
C VAL A 69 -8.41 11.03 2.69
N GLU A 70 -7.55 11.35 1.71
CA GLU A 70 -6.45 12.30 1.87
C GLU A 70 -6.93 13.74 1.97
N SER A 71 -8.10 14.06 1.42
CA SER A 71 -8.66 15.41 1.43
C SER A 71 -10.10 15.45 1.94
N GLU A 72 -10.48 16.59 2.53
CA GLU A 72 -11.87 16.87 2.89
C GLU A 72 -12.81 16.73 1.69
N ARG A 73 -12.36 17.17 0.51
CA ARG A 73 -13.05 17.00 -0.77
C ARG A 73 -13.42 15.54 -0.99
N GLN A 74 -12.45 14.62 -0.97
CA GLN A 74 -12.71 13.19 -1.17
C GLN A 74 -13.71 12.62 -0.14
N LYS A 75 -13.70 13.08 1.11
CA LYS A 75 -14.69 12.65 2.12
C LYS A 75 -16.10 13.05 1.70
N LEU A 76 -16.27 14.30 1.24
CA LEU A 76 -17.53 14.79 0.72
C LEU A 76 -17.97 14.01 -0.52
N GLU A 77 -17.06 13.66 -1.42
CA GLU A 77 -17.38 12.88 -2.63
C GLU A 77 -17.81 11.45 -2.30
N VAL A 78 -17.15 10.77 -1.36
CA VAL A 78 -17.51 9.41 -0.92
C VAL A 78 -18.88 9.41 -0.26
N ILE A 79 -19.15 10.38 0.63
CA ILE A 79 -20.45 10.50 1.29
C ILE A 79 -21.52 10.80 0.25
N ALA A 80 -21.30 11.79 -0.63
CA ALA A 80 -22.21 12.17 -1.70
C ALA A 80 -22.56 10.99 -2.62
N LYS A 81 -21.55 10.22 -3.08
CA LYS A 81 -21.78 9.02 -3.89
C LYS A 81 -22.59 7.96 -3.15
N SER A 82 -22.33 7.77 -1.86
CA SER A 82 -23.07 6.81 -1.02
C SER A 82 -24.55 7.16 -0.84
N ILE A 83 -24.91 8.44 -0.95
CA ILE A 83 -26.30 8.93 -0.88
C ILE A 83 -26.89 9.30 -2.26
N GLY A 84 -26.24 8.84 -3.35
CA GLY A 84 -26.69 9.05 -4.73
C GLY A 84 -26.70 10.53 -5.16
N VAL A 85 -25.76 11.34 -4.68
CA VAL A 85 -25.58 12.74 -5.09
C VAL A 85 -24.50 12.82 -6.17
N LYS A 86 -24.82 13.52 -7.25
CA LYS A 86 -23.89 13.78 -8.35
C LYS A 86 -22.83 14.79 -7.91
N VAL A 87 -21.55 14.43 -8.03
CA VAL A 87 -20.41 15.20 -7.53
C VAL A 87 -19.85 16.18 -8.58
N GLU A 88 -19.98 15.85 -9.87
CA GLU A 88 -19.39 16.64 -10.94
C GLU A 88 -19.97 18.06 -10.99
N GLY A 89 -19.07 19.06 -11.01
CA GLY A 89 -19.43 20.48 -11.15
C GLY A 89 -19.92 21.17 -9.87
N LYS A 90 -19.86 20.52 -8.71
CA LYS A 90 -20.24 21.12 -7.41
C LYS A 90 -19.04 21.58 -6.61
N THR A 91 -19.14 22.72 -5.94
CA THR A 91 -18.13 23.17 -4.98
C THR A 91 -18.22 22.41 -3.65
N ASP A 92 -17.19 22.49 -2.82
CA ASP A 92 -17.12 21.79 -1.52
C ASP A 92 -18.27 22.22 -0.60
N ASP A 93 -18.59 23.52 -0.61
CA ASP A 93 -19.67 24.11 0.18
C ASP A 93 -21.06 23.65 -0.30
N GLU A 94 -21.25 23.55 -1.62
CA GLU A 94 -22.48 23.00 -2.20
C GLU A 94 -22.65 21.52 -1.87
N LEU A 95 -21.58 20.73 -1.92
CA LEU A 95 -21.61 19.32 -1.52
C LEU A 95 -21.95 19.18 -0.04
N ARG A 96 -21.33 19.96 0.84
CA ARG A 96 -21.64 19.98 2.28
C ARG A 96 -23.11 20.28 2.53
N LYS A 97 -23.65 21.30 1.87
CA LYS A 97 -25.06 21.69 2.00
C LYS A 97 -26.00 20.58 1.54
N ILE A 98 -25.76 19.99 0.36
CA ILE A 98 -26.60 18.92 -0.19
C ILE A 98 -26.54 17.64 0.67
N ILE A 99 -25.35 17.30 1.17
CA ILE A 99 -25.16 16.17 2.09
C ILE A 99 -25.92 16.43 3.39
N ALA A 100 -25.79 17.63 3.97
CA ALA A 100 -26.49 18.00 5.21
C ALA A 100 -28.02 17.99 5.02
N ASP A 101 -28.53 18.51 3.91
CA ASP A 101 -29.95 18.52 3.60
C ASP A 101 -30.50 17.09 3.41
N LYS A 102 -29.84 16.25 2.61
CA LYS A 102 -30.26 14.85 2.40
C LYS A 102 -30.10 13.97 3.64
N MET A 103 -29.05 14.15 4.43
CA MET A 103 -28.83 13.38 5.67
C MET A 103 -29.75 13.87 6.79
N GLY A 104 -30.03 15.18 6.85
CA GLY A 104 -31.00 15.78 7.76
C GLY A 104 -32.43 15.36 7.47
N GLN A 105 -32.77 15.13 6.19
CA GLN A 105 -34.08 14.59 5.79
C GLN A 105 -34.25 13.08 6.04
N LYS A 106 -33.20 12.32 6.38
CA LYS A 106 -33.33 10.89 6.78
C LYS A 106 -33.79 10.71 8.23
N LYS A 107 -34.37 11.74 8.83
CA LYS A 107 -35.27 11.64 9.97
C LYS A 107 -36.56 12.33 9.56
N ILE A 108 -37.69 11.68 9.81
CA ILE A 108 -39.06 12.04 9.41
C ILE A 108 -39.48 11.39 8.08
N ASP A 109 -39.51 10.05 8.05
CA ASP A 109 -40.68 9.35 7.53
C ASP A 109 -41.41 8.83 8.77
N ASP A 110 -42.35 9.63 9.27
CA ASP A 110 -43.36 9.20 10.24
C ASP A 110 -44.48 8.53 9.43
N PRO A 111 -44.84 7.24 9.64
CA PRO A 111 -46.16 6.78 9.31
C PRO A 111 -47.04 7.06 10.52
N GLU A 112 -47.67 8.23 10.48
CA GLU A 112 -48.92 8.48 11.17
C GLU A 112 -49.91 7.36 10.82
N ASN A 113 -50.54 6.79 11.85
CA ASN A 113 -51.85 6.14 11.83
C ASN A 113 -52.02 4.82 11.04
N ASN A 114 -52.16 3.72 11.79
CA ASN A 114 -53.23 2.76 11.47
C ASN A 114 -53.74 2.05 12.74
N GLN A 115 -54.91 2.51 13.19
CA GLN A 115 -56.00 1.81 13.91
C GLN A 115 -55.68 1.01 15.18
#